data_AF-A0A9Y1ZBH5-F1
#
_entry.id   AF-A0A9Y1ZBH5-F1
#
_cell.length_a   1.000
_cell.length_b   1.000
_cell.length_c   1.000
_cell.angle_alpha   90.00
_cell.angle_beta   90.00
_cell.angle_gamma   90.00
#
_symmetry.space_group_name_H-M   'P 1'
#
loop_
_entity.id
_entity.type
_entity.pdbx_description
1 polymer ?
#
loop_
_entity_poly.entity_id
_entity_poly.type
_entity_poly.pdbx_seq_one_letter_code
_entity_poly.pdbx_strand_id
1 'polypeptide(L)'
;MRLNDVNSDASEAAFGFKATSASLKPVHLSQVVFSNVLGSTHQSEDLFKFVEKPGKTPSSDLDEKYHGLFESSRDLSDEQMDNLRNRMRKVLDNDNALYASSPQHSAMTSMSNWFVAYRRIGVTPSQFIYTVLDRSDSDINQKLTDQLQDHHDAISLLFRPLAKDGEKGNVTVSPWEEPVLGDAFGDGKIADEFVEGFETLSKHLKDSNSDYDLNYARDLRRTIKFGGFLLYVFMANRHNEIRDDGGKDEPVPIVLNYTGTRNNPVADASLESFRVVGSEIQLATRLGVKHVLDLQGYKDYSEEDVLREIENHNFLELNRNKEDKIEQDYEKFEQVFRASRDPKKNTTFHRLVDAVSNVIHDFSNRFDTYTPQSTAQTFAWRAGILKPRGNRANKRRYRPDPEMLEPILLSVIEPGTSMSLQDLSEELRERYGIIVGGTEQDRSHLTEWDIRLGASASESDPLNNQNYEGFKEAVSSLGYAEEYADGVTIVSVPEEEI
;
A
#
# COMPACT_ATOMS: atom_id res chain seq x y z
N MET A 1 6.99 -29.83 -0.01
CA MET A 1 6.28 -28.56 0.16
C MET A 1 7.24 -27.41 -0.11
N ARG A 2 6.85 -26.43 -0.92
CA ARG A 2 7.67 -25.22 -1.14
C ARG A 2 7.15 -24.12 -0.24
N LEU A 3 7.96 -23.61 0.69
CA LEU A 3 7.52 -22.56 1.61
C LEU A 3 7.05 -21.30 0.90
N ASN A 4 7.65 -20.95 -0.24
CA ASN A 4 7.21 -19.82 -1.06
C ASN A 4 5.79 -20.01 -1.59
N ASP A 5 5.46 -21.24 -2.01
CA ASP A 5 4.11 -21.58 -2.49
C ASP A 5 3.13 -21.53 -1.32
N VAL A 6 3.47 -22.13 -0.16
CA VAL A 6 2.63 -22.04 1.04
C VAL A 6 2.41 -20.61 1.49
N ASN A 7 3.45 -19.78 1.51
CA ASN A 7 3.34 -18.37 1.89
C ASN A 7 2.51 -17.56 0.88
N SER A 8 2.65 -17.84 -0.42
CA SER A 8 1.83 -17.27 -1.48
C SER A 8 0.35 -17.63 -1.29
N ASP A 9 0.06 -18.91 -1.17
CA ASP A 9 -1.30 -19.44 -1.08
C ASP A 9 -1.96 -19.07 0.25
N ALA A 10 -1.19 -19.02 1.34
CA ALA A 10 -1.65 -18.53 2.64
C ALA A 10 -2.01 -17.05 2.58
N SER A 11 -1.22 -16.25 1.87
CA SER A 11 -1.52 -14.84 1.64
C SER A 11 -2.79 -14.67 0.82
N GLU A 12 -2.97 -15.44 -0.26
CA GLU A 12 -4.22 -15.41 -1.04
C GLU A 12 -5.42 -15.87 -0.21
N ALA A 13 -5.26 -16.91 0.60
CA ALA A 13 -6.34 -17.39 1.44
C ALA A 13 -6.79 -16.35 2.48
N ALA A 14 -5.83 -15.62 3.07
CA ALA A 14 -6.11 -14.60 4.08
C ALA A 14 -6.59 -13.28 3.47
N PHE A 15 -5.97 -12.80 2.40
CA PHE A 15 -6.14 -11.45 1.88
C PHE A 15 -6.74 -11.37 0.48
N GLY A 16 -6.98 -12.49 -0.22
CA GLY A 16 -7.41 -12.51 -1.63
C GLY A 16 -6.31 -12.08 -2.60
N PHE A 17 -5.08 -11.87 -2.14
CA PHE A 17 -3.95 -11.51 -3.00
C PHE A 17 -2.59 -11.95 -2.42
N LYS A 18 -1.59 -12.04 -3.29
CA LYS A 18 -0.20 -12.38 -2.94
C LYS A 18 0.53 -11.15 -2.41
N ALA A 19 0.68 -11.05 -1.09
CA ALA A 19 1.49 -10.04 -0.42
C ALA A 19 2.94 -10.50 -0.22
N THR A 20 3.56 -11.05 -1.26
CA THR A 20 4.89 -11.68 -1.21
C THR A 20 5.95 -10.90 -1.99
N SER A 21 5.84 -9.56 -2.05
CA SER A 21 6.81 -8.72 -2.73
C SER A 21 7.07 -7.40 -2.02
N ALA A 22 8.29 -7.24 -1.53
CA ALA A 22 8.79 -5.94 -1.09
C ALA A 22 9.11 -4.99 -2.25
N SER A 23 8.83 -5.32 -3.51
CA SER A 23 9.00 -4.42 -4.66
C SER A 23 7.76 -3.57 -4.95
N LEU A 24 6.62 -3.86 -4.30
CA LEU A 24 5.38 -3.10 -4.49
C LEU A 24 5.57 -1.60 -4.18
N LYS A 25 4.97 -0.74 -5.02
CA LYS A 25 5.06 0.73 -4.99
C LYS A 25 3.71 1.31 -5.44
N PRO A 26 3.37 2.55 -5.06
CA PRO A 26 2.14 3.20 -5.54
C PRO A 26 2.01 3.23 -7.06
N VAL A 27 3.11 3.47 -7.79
CA VAL A 27 3.12 3.46 -9.27
C VAL A 27 2.77 2.09 -9.87
N HIS A 28 2.99 0.99 -9.14
CA HIS A 28 2.52 -0.33 -9.60
C HIS A 28 1.01 -0.43 -9.48
N LEU A 29 0.45 0.14 -8.40
CA LEU A 29 -0.99 0.16 -8.19
C LEU A 29 -1.70 1.02 -9.23
N SER A 30 -1.16 2.22 -9.50
CA SER A 30 -1.73 3.14 -10.48
C SER A 30 -1.86 2.52 -11.86
N GLN A 31 -0.83 1.82 -12.31
CA GLN A 31 -0.79 1.23 -13.64
C GLN A 31 -1.90 0.18 -13.83
N VAL A 32 -2.12 -0.68 -12.84
CA VAL A 32 -3.16 -1.72 -12.93
C VAL A 32 -4.55 -1.10 -12.77
N VAL A 33 -4.76 -0.26 -11.74
CA VAL A 33 -6.05 0.40 -11.50
C VAL A 33 -6.47 1.21 -12.72
N PHE A 34 -5.60 2.09 -13.24
CA PHE A 34 -5.91 2.89 -14.41
C PHE A 34 -6.10 2.06 -15.68
N SER A 35 -5.38 0.94 -15.83
CA SER A 35 -5.60 0.06 -16.98
C SER A 35 -6.96 -0.66 -16.95
N ASN A 36 -7.46 -0.97 -15.74
CA ASN A 36 -8.80 -1.52 -15.56
C ASN A 36 -9.88 -0.48 -15.82
N VAL A 37 -9.72 0.74 -15.26
CA VAL A 37 -10.59 1.89 -15.52
C VAL A 37 -10.70 2.17 -17.03
N LEU A 38 -9.57 2.23 -17.73
CA LEU A 38 -9.52 2.52 -19.17
C LEU A 38 -9.91 1.34 -20.07
N GLY A 39 -10.00 0.12 -19.53
CA GLY A 39 -10.13 -1.13 -20.31
C GLY A 39 -8.99 -1.36 -21.32
N SER A 40 -7.88 -0.63 -21.19
CA SER A 40 -6.79 -0.65 -22.16
C SER A 40 -5.45 -0.21 -21.58
N THR A 41 -4.37 -0.59 -22.25
CA THR A 41 -3.01 -0.11 -22.01
C THR A 41 -2.46 0.57 -23.25
N HIS A 42 -1.41 1.34 -23.07
CA HIS A 42 -0.70 2.06 -24.10
C HIS A 42 0.81 1.84 -23.95
N GLN A 43 1.47 1.47 -25.03
CA GLN A 43 2.90 1.20 -25.03
C GLN A 43 3.58 1.80 -26.26
N SER A 44 4.45 2.79 -26.04
CA SER A 44 5.26 3.37 -27.11
C SER A 44 6.72 2.90 -27.02
N GLU A 45 7.19 2.18 -28.02
CA GLU A 45 8.60 1.80 -28.13
C GLU A 45 9.51 3.03 -28.23
N ASP A 46 9.06 4.07 -28.94
CA ASP A 46 9.80 5.32 -29.12
C ASP A 46 9.99 6.07 -27.82
N LEU A 47 8.97 6.06 -26.95
CA LEU A 47 9.09 6.60 -25.61
C LEU A 47 10.19 5.88 -24.83
N PHE A 48 10.16 4.55 -24.77
CA PHE A 48 11.11 3.75 -23.99
C PHE A 48 12.56 3.87 -24.51
N LYS A 49 12.76 3.87 -25.84
CA LYS A 49 14.07 4.08 -26.46
C LYS A 49 14.62 5.45 -26.12
N PHE A 50 13.81 6.49 -26.26
CA PHE A 50 14.24 7.86 -26.04
C PHE A 50 14.61 8.13 -24.56
N VAL A 51 13.81 7.65 -23.61
CA VAL A 51 14.05 7.84 -22.16
C VAL A 51 14.99 6.80 -21.54
N GLU A 52 15.58 5.91 -22.35
CA GLU A 52 16.67 5.05 -21.89
C GLU A 52 17.84 5.91 -21.39
N LYS A 53 18.49 5.46 -20.32
CA LYS A 53 19.60 6.20 -19.71
C LYS A 53 20.70 6.43 -20.77
N PRO A 54 21.14 7.68 -21.00
CA PRO A 54 22.22 7.97 -21.95
C PRO A 54 23.52 7.21 -21.69
N GLY A 55 23.84 6.90 -20.43
CA GLY A 55 25.00 6.07 -20.10
C GLY A 55 24.92 4.62 -20.60
N LYS A 56 23.76 4.18 -21.10
CA LYS A 56 23.57 2.89 -21.78
C LYS A 56 23.51 3.07 -23.29
N THR A 57 22.76 4.06 -23.78
CA THR A 57 22.65 4.41 -25.20
C THR A 57 22.83 5.93 -25.34
N PRO A 58 24.03 6.42 -25.68
CA PRO A 58 24.30 7.85 -25.87
C PRO A 58 23.43 8.47 -26.96
N SER A 59 23.20 9.78 -26.92
CA SER A 59 22.38 10.42 -27.97
C SER A 59 23.00 10.37 -29.36
N SER A 60 24.33 10.25 -29.48
CA SER A 60 25.01 10.01 -30.76
C SER A 60 24.58 8.72 -31.46
N ASP A 61 24.07 7.76 -30.69
CA ASP A 61 23.68 6.43 -31.17
C ASP A 61 22.15 6.30 -31.33
N LEU A 62 21.40 7.39 -31.09
CA LEU A 62 19.96 7.44 -31.35
C LEU A 62 19.68 7.53 -32.85
N ASP A 63 18.53 6.98 -33.25
CA ASP A 63 18.01 7.14 -34.60
C ASP A 63 17.80 8.63 -34.91
N GLU A 64 18.23 9.08 -36.10
CA GLU A 64 18.07 10.46 -36.59
C GLU A 64 16.63 10.98 -36.47
N LYS A 65 15.63 10.07 -36.53
CA LYS A 65 14.22 10.44 -36.35
C LYS A 65 13.96 11.19 -35.04
N TYR A 66 14.71 10.90 -33.97
CA TYR A 66 14.52 11.53 -32.66
C TYR A 66 15.02 12.98 -32.60
N HIS A 67 15.98 13.37 -33.44
CA HIS A 67 16.53 14.74 -33.47
C HIS A 67 15.51 15.77 -33.99
N GLY A 68 14.57 15.32 -34.82
CA GLY A 68 13.52 16.15 -35.40
C GLY A 68 12.20 16.19 -34.63
N LEU A 69 12.04 15.39 -33.57
CA LEU A 69 10.75 15.25 -32.85
C LEU A 69 10.36 16.49 -32.05
N PHE A 70 11.33 17.25 -31.56
CA PHE A 70 11.09 18.48 -30.84
C PHE A 70 11.62 19.65 -31.66
N GLU A 71 10.84 20.74 -31.75
CA GLU A 71 11.30 21.94 -32.44
C GLU A 71 12.59 22.47 -31.81
N SER A 72 12.69 22.40 -30.48
CA SER A 72 13.87 22.76 -29.71
C SER A 72 15.03 21.74 -29.77
N SER A 73 14.82 20.53 -30.30
CA SER A 73 15.89 19.52 -30.39
C SER A 73 16.75 19.61 -31.66
N ARG A 74 16.30 20.36 -32.67
CA ARG A 74 16.94 20.39 -34.01
C ARG A 74 18.37 20.91 -34.00
N ASP A 75 18.72 21.76 -33.05
CA ASP A 75 20.02 22.39 -32.93
C ASP A 75 20.77 21.99 -31.63
N LEU A 76 20.30 20.95 -30.93
CA LEU A 76 20.96 20.48 -29.71
C LEU A 76 22.19 19.64 -30.04
N SER A 77 23.29 19.87 -29.31
CA SER A 77 24.40 18.92 -29.28
C SER A 77 23.99 17.61 -28.59
N ASP A 78 24.75 16.52 -28.82
CA ASP A 78 24.50 15.23 -28.16
C ASP A 78 24.47 15.34 -26.63
N GLU A 79 25.32 16.19 -26.04
CA GLU A 79 25.33 16.44 -24.59
C GLU A 79 24.03 17.11 -24.11
N GLN A 80 23.53 18.09 -24.88
CA GLN A 80 22.27 18.76 -24.57
C GLN A 80 21.08 17.81 -24.75
N MET A 81 21.14 16.94 -25.76
CA MET A 81 20.16 15.90 -26.02
C MET A 81 20.12 14.85 -24.89
N ASP A 82 21.28 14.42 -24.42
CA ASP A 82 21.41 13.55 -23.23
C ASP A 82 20.83 14.21 -21.98
N ASN A 83 21.03 15.51 -21.80
CA ASN A 83 20.47 16.27 -20.69
C ASN A 83 18.93 16.30 -20.75
N LEU A 84 18.37 16.57 -21.94
CA LEU A 84 16.92 16.55 -22.17
C LEU A 84 16.34 15.16 -21.88
N ARG A 85 16.92 14.10 -22.45
CA ARG A 85 16.50 12.70 -22.20
C ARG A 85 16.54 12.34 -20.72
N ASN A 86 17.60 12.73 -20.01
CA ASN A 86 17.73 12.53 -18.57
C ASN A 86 16.63 13.25 -17.77
N ARG A 87 16.28 14.49 -18.16
CA ARG A 87 15.20 15.25 -17.52
C ARG A 87 13.83 14.64 -17.77
N MET A 88 13.54 14.28 -19.03
CA MET A 88 12.30 13.59 -19.40
C MET A 88 12.17 12.25 -18.67
N ARG A 89 13.25 11.47 -18.60
CA ARG A 89 13.26 10.23 -17.81
C ARG A 89 12.88 10.47 -16.34
N LYS A 90 13.40 11.52 -15.70
CA LYS A 90 13.09 11.83 -14.29
C LYS A 90 11.61 12.11 -14.05
N VAL A 91 10.90 12.67 -15.03
CA VAL A 91 9.45 12.90 -14.95
C VAL A 91 8.70 11.57 -14.87
N LEU A 92 9.07 10.61 -15.72
CA LEU A 92 8.40 9.30 -15.79
C LEU A 92 8.88 8.27 -14.75
N ASP A 93 10.13 8.40 -14.27
CA ASP A 93 10.82 7.41 -13.41
C ASP A 93 11.00 7.91 -11.97
N ASN A 94 10.06 8.72 -11.45
CA ASN A 94 10.16 9.30 -10.11
C ASN A 94 10.27 8.21 -9.02
N ASP A 95 9.58 7.09 -9.22
CA ASP A 95 9.59 5.94 -8.33
C ASP A 95 10.70 4.91 -8.62
N ASN A 96 11.61 5.16 -9.57
CA ASN A 96 12.62 4.20 -10.02
C ASN A 96 12.00 2.85 -10.41
N ALA A 97 11.01 2.88 -11.29
CA ALA A 97 10.26 1.72 -11.76
C ALA A 97 10.22 1.62 -13.29
N LEU A 98 10.95 2.48 -14.01
CA LEU A 98 11.06 2.48 -15.47
C LEU A 98 12.26 1.66 -15.96
N TYR A 99 12.03 0.50 -16.57
CA TYR A 99 13.06 -0.38 -17.14
C TYR A 99 13.00 -0.40 -18.67
N ALA A 100 13.81 0.43 -19.33
CA ALA A 100 13.80 0.54 -20.80
C ALA A 100 14.07 -0.80 -21.52
N SER A 101 14.87 -1.69 -20.92
CA SER A 101 15.15 -3.03 -21.44
C SER A 101 14.01 -4.04 -21.28
N SER A 102 12.98 -3.71 -20.50
CA SER A 102 11.83 -4.58 -20.28
C SER A 102 10.56 -3.76 -20.07
N PRO A 103 10.07 -3.05 -21.12
CA PRO A 103 8.89 -2.17 -21.04
C PRO A 103 7.66 -2.78 -20.32
N GLN A 104 7.43 -4.08 -20.51
CA GLN A 104 6.37 -4.85 -19.88
C GLN A 104 6.47 -4.96 -18.34
N HIS A 105 7.62 -4.62 -17.76
CA HIS A 105 7.86 -4.59 -16.31
C HIS A 105 8.01 -3.16 -15.74
N SER A 106 7.88 -2.15 -16.59
CA SER A 106 8.31 -0.76 -16.33
C SER A 106 7.21 0.22 -15.98
N ALA A 107 6.91 0.46 -14.71
CA ALA A 107 5.89 1.41 -14.27
C ALA A 107 6.32 2.87 -14.40
N MET A 108 5.56 3.63 -15.19
CA MET A 108 5.71 5.08 -15.36
C MET A 108 4.80 5.81 -14.38
N THR A 109 5.21 6.98 -13.91
CA THR A 109 4.27 7.92 -13.30
C THR A 109 3.19 8.27 -14.34
N SER A 110 1.95 7.87 -14.10
CA SER A 110 0.84 8.04 -15.05
C SER A 110 0.06 9.30 -14.75
N MET A 111 -0.01 10.17 -15.75
CA MET A 111 -0.78 11.41 -15.77
C MET A 111 -1.81 11.44 -16.89
N SER A 112 -1.73 10.43 -17.77
CA SER A 112 -2.52 10.27 -18.99
C SER A 112 -2.47 8.79 -19.40
N ASN A 113 -3.44 8.36 -20.19
CA ASN A 113 -3.53 7.02 -20.76
C ASN A 113 -2.27 6.62 -21.56
N TRP A 114 -1.53 7.58 -22.13
CA TRP A 114 -0.29 7.34 -22.89
C TRP A 114 0.82 6.71 -22.05
N PHE A 115 0.72 6.78 -20.72
CA PHE A 115 1.70 6.25 -19.78
C PHE A 115 1.17 5.04 -18.98
N VAL A 116 0.00 4.51 -19.32
CA VAL A 116 -0.60 3.33 -18.67
C VAL A 116 -0.19 2.09 -19.45
N ALA A 117 0.92 1.46 -19.08
CA ALA A 117 1.45 0.27 -19.75
C ALA A 117 1.14 -1.02 -18.98
N TYR A 118 1.14 -2.15 -19.68
CA TYR A 118 0.81 -3.46 -19.11
C TYR A 118 1.74 -3.85 -17.95
N ARG A 119 1.17 -4.48 -16.90
CA ARG A 119 1.90 -4.88 -15.69
C ARG A 119 1.62 -6.30 -15.24
N ARG A 120 2.68 -6.88 -14.65
CA ARG A 120 2.61 -8.13 -13.86
C ARG A 120 2.77 -7.91 -12.35
N ILE A 121 3.35 -6.80 -11.92
CA ILE A 121 3.59 -6.52 -10.49
C ILE A 121 2.38 -5.77 -9.92
N GLY A 122 1.88 -6.22 -8.77
CA GLY A 122 0.80 -5.56 -8.05
C GLY A 122 -0.60 -5.84 -8.58
N VAL A 123 -0.76 -6.77 -9.53
CA VAL A 123 -2.04 -7.07 -10.19
C VAL A 123 -3.14 -7.40 -9.16
N THR A 124 -2.93 -8.41 -8.31
CA THR A 124 -3.98 -8.84 -7.37
C THR A 124 -4.29 -7.83 -6.26
N PRO A 125 -3.31 -7.16 -5.61
CA PRO A 125 -3.62 -6.03 -4.71
C PRO A 125 -4.36 -4.88 -5.40
N SER A 126 -4.07 -4.60 -6.67
CA SER A 126 -4.76 -3.56 -7.43
C SER A 126 -6.15 -3.96 -7.88
N GLN A 127 -6.41 -5.24 -8.13
CA GLN A 127 -7.75 -5.74 -8.39
C GLN A 127 -8.64 -5.54 -7.17
N PHE A 128 -8.12 -5.76 -5.95
CA PHE A 128 -8.83 -5.42 -4.73
C PHE A 128 -9.22 -3.94 -4.69
N ILE A 129 -8.25 -3.03 -4.88
CA ILE A 129 -8.52 -1.57 -4.91
C ILE A 129 -9.55 -1.20 -5.98
N TYR A 130 -9.39 -1.74 -7.19
CA TYR A 130 -10.34 -1.51 -8.28
C TYR A 130 -11.73 -2.05 -7.94
N THR A 131 -11.83 -3.19 -7.26
CA THR A 131 -13.12 -3.76 -6.83
C THR A 131 -13.82 -2.88 -5.80
N VAL A 132 -13.09 -2.33 -4.82
CA VAL A 132 -13.67 -1.36 -3.88
C VAL A 132 -14.15 -0.12 -4.61
N LEU A 133 -13.34 0.41 -5.53
CA LEU A 133 -13.69 1.58 -6.34
C LEU A 133 -14.91 1.31 -7.25
N ASP A 134 -15.00 0.14 -7.87
CA ASP A 134 -16.13 -0.26 -8.73
C ASP A 134 -17.42 -0.55 -7.95
N ARG A 135 -17.29 -0.92 -6.67
CA ARG A 135 -18.43 -1.07 -5.75
C ARG A 135 -18.95 0.26 -5.20
N SER A 136 -18.16 1.34 -5.26
CA SER A 136 -18.64 2.67 -4.90
C SER A 136 -19.75 3.09 -5.86
N ASP A 137 -20.91 3.51 -5.36
CA ASP A 137 -22.00 4.03 -6.20
C ASP A 137 -21.70 5.47 -6.64
N SER A 138 -20.53 5.65 -7.24
CA SER A 138 -19.96 6.94 -7.63
C SER A 138 -19.54 6.99 -9.09
N ASP A 139 -19.34 8.19 -9.60
CA ASP A 139 -18.85 8.44 -10.96
C ASP A 139 -17.31 8.41 -11.08
N ILE A 140 -16.61 7.95 -10.03
CA ILE A 140 -15.14 7.98 -9.96
C ILE A 140 -14.47 7.30 -11.15
N ASN A 141 -14.99 6.15 -11.61
CA ASN A 141 -14.46 5.45 -12.79
C ASN A 141 -14.55 6.32 -14.05
N GLN A 142 -15.67 7.03 -14.23
CA GLN A 142 -15.87 7.92 -15.38
C GLN A 142 -14.96 9.14 -15.28
N LYS A 143 -14.88 9.78 -14.11
CA LYS A 143 -13.96 10.90 -13.85
C LYS A 143 -12.52 10.52 -14.16
N LEU A 144 -12.04 9.41 -13.61
CA LEU A 144 -10.68 8.91 -13.89
C LEU A 144 -10.46 8.62 -15.38
N THR A 145 -11.46 8.05 -16.06
CA THR A 145 -11.39 7.79 -17.50
C THR A 145 -11.20 9.09 -18.28
N ASP A 146 -12.02 10.10 -18.01
CA ASP A 146 -11.96 11.38 -18.70
C ASP A 146 -10.65 12.11 -18.42
N GLN A 147 -10.24 12.17 -17.15
CA GLN A 147 -8.99 12.80 -16.71
C GLN A 147 -7.76 12.15 -17.37
N LEU A 148 -7.73 10.82 -17.47
CA LEU A 148 -6.64 10.09 -18.13
C LEU A 148 -6.65 10.26 -19.65
N GLN A 149 -7.79 10.57 -20.25
CA GLN A 149 -7.92 10.82 -21.69
C GLN A 149 -7.68 12.29 -22.06
N ASP A 150 -7.60 13.19 -21.07
CA ASP A 150 -7.11 14.54 -21.31
C ASP A 150 -5.59 14.53 -21.53
N HIS A 151 -5.15 15.23 -22.57
CA HIS A 151 -3.75 15.30 -23.01
C HIS A 151 -3.25 16.75 -23.12
N HIS A 152 -3.98 17.71 -22.55
CA HIS A 152 -3.64 19.13 -22.59
C HIS A 152 -2.66 19.53 -21.47
N ASP A 153 -2.38 18.63 -20.52
CA ASP A 153 -1.38 18.88 -19.49
C ASP A 153 0.05 18.97 -20.09
N ALA A 154 0.91 19.72 -19.39
CA ALA A 154 2.27 19.99 -19.87
C ALA A 154 3.12 18.72 -20.05
N ILE A 155 2.88 17.67 -19.27
CA ILE A 155 3.60 16.40 -19.39
C ILE A 155 3.12 15.67 -20.64
N SER A 156 1.81 15.51 -20.84
CA SER A 156 1.28 14.89 -22.07
C SER A 156 1.77 15.63 -23.32
N LEU A 157 1.69 16.95 -23.36
CA LEU A 157 2.19 17.75 -24.48
C LEU A 157 3.69 17.56 -24.72
N LEU A 158 4.51 17.53 -23.66
CA LEU A 158 5.95 17.30 -23.74
C LEU A 158 6.27 15.92 -24.34
N PHE A 159 5.52 14.88 -23.98
CA PHE A 159 5.78 13.51 -24.45
C PHE A 159 4.99 13.14 -25.70
N ARG A 160 4.08 13.98 -26.18
CA ARG A 160 3.22 13.72 -27.35
C ARG A 160 3.96 13.21 -28.58
N PRO A 161 5.12 13.77 -28.99
CA PRO A 161 5.85 13.26 -30.16
C PRO A 161 6.35 11.82 -30.01
N LEU A 162 6.52 11.35 -28.77
CA LEU A 162 7.02 10.02 -28.45
C LEU A 162 5.88 9.05 -28.13
N ALA A 163 4.83 9.51 -27.46
CA ALA A 163 3.87 8.63 -26.81
C ALA A 163 2.60 8.42 -27.63
N LYS A 164 2.09 9.43 -28.35
CA LYS A 164 0.71 9.43 -28.90
C LYS A 164 0.40 8.26 -29.85
N ASP A 165 1.38 7.82 -30.63
CA ASP A 165 1.23 6.79 -31.67
C ASP A 165 1.61 5.38 -31.15
N GLY A 166 1.73 5.22 -29.83
CA GLY A 166 2.00 3.94 -29.19
C GLY A 166 0.90 2.90 -29.42
N GLU A 167 1.25 1.64 -29.25
CA GLU A 167 0.33 0.52 -29.43
C GLU A 167 -0.68 0.45 -28.28
N LYS A 168 -1.97 0.33 -28.64
CA LYS A 168 -3.05 0.14 -27.68
C LYS A 168 -3.29 -1.36 -27.44
N GLY A 169 -3.16 -1.79 -26.20
CA GLY A 169 -3.52 -3.14 -25.75
C GLY A 169 -4.91 -3.15 -25.12
N ASN A 170 -5.68 -4.21 -25.33
CA ASN A 170 -6.94 -4.42 -24.61
C ASN A 170 -6.68 -5.04 -23.23
N VAL A 171 -7.42 -4.58 -22.22
CA VAL A 171 -7.39 -5.17 -20.88
C VAL A 171 -8.73 -5.80 -20.59
N THR A 172 -8.71 -7.09 -20.27
CA THR A 172 -9.87 -7.75 -19.67
C THR A 172 -9.77 -7.58 -18.17
N VAL A 173 -10.66 -6.75 -17.61
CA VAL A 173 -10.81 -6.62 -16.17
C VAL A 173 -11.18 -7.99 -15.60
N SER A 174 -10.27 -8.57 -14.83
CA SER A 174 -10.56 -9.78 -14.07
C SER A 174 -10.97 -9.35 -12.67
N PRO A 175 -12.14 -9.78 -12.17
CA PRO A 175 -12.58 -9.42 -10.83
C PRO A 175 -11.56 -9.92 -9.81
N TRP A 176 -11.45 -9.20 -8.70
CA TRP A 176 -10.73 -9.70 -7.54
C TRP A 176 -11.50 -10.87 -6.92
N GLU A 177 -10.79 -11.93 -6.55
CA GLU A 177 -11.38 -13.06 -5.84
C GLU A 177 -11.32 -12.79 -4.34
N GLU A 178 -12.46 -12.89 -3.66
CA GLU A 178 -12.52 -12.70 -2.21
C GLU A 178 -11.72 -13.79 -1.48
N PRO A 179 -11.08 -13.46 -0.33
CA PRO A 179 -10.32 -14.41 0.47
C PRO A 179 -11.18 -15.56 0.98
N VAL A 180 -10.70 -16.80 0.84
CA VAL A 180 -11.44 -17.99 1.29
C VAL A 180 -11.57 -18.12 2.81
N LEU A 181 -10.79 -17.36 3.59
CA LEU A 181 -10.86 -17.37 5.06
C LEU A 181 -11.95 -16.49 5.65
N GLY A 182 -12.76 -15.83 4.83
CA GLY A 182 -13.92 -15.06 5.24
C GLY A 182 -14.19 -13.94 4.25
N ASP A 183 -15.41 -13.45 4.20
CA ASP A 183 -15.73 -12.37 3.27
C ASP A 183 -14.94 -11.10 3.62
N ALA A 184 -14.57 -10.34 2.59
CA ALA A 184 -13.88 -9.06 2.77
C ALA A 184 -14.86 -7.90 2.91
N PHE A 185 -16.08 -8.06 2.39
CA PHE A 185 -17.16 -7.09 2.41
C PHE A 185 -18.34 -7.59 3.24
N GLY A 186 -19.26 -6.69 3.60
CA GLY A 186 -20.45 -6.98 4.38
C GLY A 186 -20.43 -6.34 5.77
N ASP A 187 -21.56 -6.46 6.48
CA ASP A 187 -21.80 -5.74 7.74
C ASP A 187 -20.65 -5.88 8.75
N GLY A 188 -20.10 -4.75 9.18
CA GLY A 188 -18.95 -4.65 10.09
C GLY A 188 -17.59 -4.99 9.48
N LYS A 189 -17.46 -5.12 8.15
CA LYS A 189 -16.15 -5.29 7.47
C LYS A 189 -15.54 -3.96 7.09
N ILE A 190 -14.24 -3.85 7.24
CA ILE A 190 -13.53 -2.60 6.96
C ILE A 190 -13.53 -2.24 5.47
N ALA A 191 -13.74 -3.21 4.58
CA ALA A 191 -13.82 -2.92 3.15
C ALA A 191 -15.08 -2.12 2.76
N ASP A 192 -16.14 -2.18 3.56
CA ASP A 192 -17.35 -1.38 3.32
C ASP A 192 -17.06 0.11 3.62
N GLU A 193 -16.30 0.40 4.68
CA GLU A 193 -15.78 1.76 4.96
C GLU A 193 -14.92 2.30 3.82
N PHE A 194 -14.21 1.42 3.11
CA PHE A 194 -13.40 1.83 1.96
C PHE A 194 -14.25 2.19 0.75
N VAL A 195 -15.40 1.53 0.58
CA VAL A 195 -16.38 1.85 -0.47
C VAL A 195 -16.92 3.25 -0.21
N GLU A 196 -17.43 3.52 1.00
CA GLU A 196 -17.91 4.85 1.40
C GLU A 196 -16.81 5.92 1.29
N GLY A 197 -15.57 5.57 1.65
CA GLY A 197 -14.43 6.46 1.53
C GLY A 197 -14.15 6.86 0.08
N PHE A 198 -14.29 5.94 -0.89
CA PHE A 198 -14.19 6.26 -2.31
C PHE A 198 -15.40 7.05 -2.82
N GLU A 199 -16.61 6.75 -2.34
CA GLU A 199 -17.81 7.54 -2.66
C GLU A 199 -17.62 8.99 -2.24
N THR A 200 -17.16 9.24 -1.02
CA THR A 200 -16.89 10.60 -0.52
C THR A 200 -15.74 11.24 -1.29
N LEU A 201 -14.63 10.53 -1.49
CA LEU A 201 -13.47 11.03 -2.24
C LEU A 201 -13.85 11.42 -3.68
N SER A 202 -14.74 10.67 -4.34
CA SER A 202 -15.18 10.92 -5.72
C SER A 202 -15.80 12.31 -5.90
N LYS A 203 -16.47 12.81 -4.87
CA LYS A 203 -17.14 14.11 -4.86
C LYS A 203 -16.14 15.27 -4.88
N HIS A 204 -14.89 15.03 -4.46
CA HIS A 204 -13.80 16.00 -4.50
C HIS A 204 -12.98 15.98 -5.79
N LEU A 205 -13.26 15.03 -6.69
CA LEU A 205 -12.54 14.91 -7.95
C LEU A 205 -13.23 15.75 -9.02
N LYS A 206 -12.42 16.41 -9.84
CA LYS A 206 -12.86 17.29 -10.91
C LYS A 206 -13.56 16.55 -12.05
N ASP A 207 -14.64 17.15 -12.53
CA ASP A 207 -15.24 16.78 -13.81
C ASP A 207 -14.39 17.30 -14.97
N SER A 208 -14.33 16.53 -16.04
CA SER A 208 -13.55 16.86 -17.25
C SER A 208 -14.08 18.04 -18.06
N ASN A 209 -15.32 18.45 -17.79
CA ASN A 209 -16.05 19.46 -18.56
C ASN A 209 -16.05 20.86 -17.90
N SER A 210 -15.50 21.01 -16.70
CA SER A 210 -15.52 22.24 -15.91
C SER A 210 -14.12 22.85 -15.79
N ASP A 211 -13.82 23.79 -16.68
CA ASP A 211 -12.59 24.60 -16.78
C ASP A 211 -11.32 23.96 -17.38
N TYR A 212 -10.56 24.75 -18.13
CA TYR A 212 -9.33 24.33 -18.82
C TYR A 212 -8.06 24.44 -17.95
N ASP A 213 -8.19 24.82 -16.67
CA ASP A 213 -7.09 25.01 -15.70
C ASP A 213 -6.90 23.80 -14.74
N LEU A 214 -7.37 22.61 -15.14
CA LEU A 214 -7.49 21.45 -14.26
C LEU A 214 -6.16 20.70 -14.04
N ASN A 215 -5.76 20.60 -12.77
CA ASN A 215 -4.60 19.80 -12.33
C ASN A 215 -5.01 18.36 -11.98
N TYR A 216 -5.37 17.56 -13.00
CA TYR A 216 -5.79 16.16 -12.82
C TYR A 216 -4.73 15.25 -12.17
N ALA A 217 -3.46 15.65 -12.22
CA ALA A 217 -2.38 14.99 -11.49
C ALA A 217 -2.72 14.73 -10.02
N ARG A 218 -3.35 15.74 -9.39
CA ARG A 218 -3.67 15.72 -7.97
C ARG A 218 -4.76 14.70 -7.69
N ASP A 219 -5.78 14.62 -8.52
CA ASP A 219 -6.93 13.70 -8.38
C ASP A 219 -6.54 12.24 -8.64
N LEU A 220 -5.79 12.00 -9.72
CA LEU A 220 -5.18 10.70 -10.00
C LEU A 220 -4.29 10.25 -8.82
N ARG A 221 -3.48 11.15 -8.27
CA ARG A 221 -2.65 10.87 -7.11
C ARG A 221 -3.48 10.61 -5.85
N ARG A 222 -4.51 11.42 -5.55
CA ARG A 222 -5.42 11.25 -4.41
C ARG A 222 -6.02 9.85 -4.40
N THR A 223 -6.58 9.43 -5.54
CA THR A 223 -7.18 8.10 -5.73
C THR A 223 -6.19 6.97 -5.43
N ILE A 224 -4.99 7.02 -6.00
CA ILE A 224 -3.99 5.95 -5.81
C ILE A 224 -3.38 5.97 -4.41
N LYS A 225 -3.20 7.14 -3.81
CA LYS A 225 -2.71 7.27 -2.43
C LYS A 225 -3.73 6.71 -1.45
N PHE A 226 -5.01 7.03 -1.63
CA PHE A 226 -6.10 6.46 -0.84
C PHE A 226 -6.16 4.95 -1.00
N GLY A 227 -6.25 4.42 -2.22
CA GLY A 227 -6.26 2.97 -2.45
C GLY A 227 -5.04 2.25 -1.86
N GLY A 228 -3.86 2.88 -1.88
CA GLY A 228 -2.67 2.37 -1.20
C GLY A 228 -2.80 2.37 0.33
N PHE A 229 -3.38 3.41 0.92
CA PHE A 229 -3.70 3.43 2.35
C PHE A 229 -4.68 2.32 2.72
N LEU A 230 -5.77 2.17 1.97
CA LEU A 230 -6.78 1.12 2.19
C LEU A 230 -6.18 -0.29 2.11
N LEU A 231 -5.29 -0.56 1.15
CA LEU A 231 -4.57 -1.83 1.08
C LEU A 231 -3.81 -2.13 2.38
N TYR A 232 -3.17 -1.12 2.98
CA TYR A 232 -2.44 -1.27 4.24
C TYR A 232 -3.38 -1.52 5.42
N VAL A 233 -4.49 -0.76 5.49
CA VAL A 233 -5.50 -0.87 6.55
C VAL A 233 -6.26 -2.21 6.48
N PHE A 234 -6.58 -2.68 5.28
CA PHE A 234 -7.18 -3.99 5.04
C PHE A 234 -6.31 -5.10 5.62
N MET A 235 -5.03 -5.12 5.24
CA MET A 235 -4.09 -6.12 5.74
C MET A 235 -3.93 -6.04 7.26
N ALA A 236 -3.91 -4.83 7.83
CA ALA A 236 -3.83 -4.63 9.27
C ALA A 236 -5.02 -5.27 9.99
N ASN A 237 -6.24 -5.01 9.52
CA ASN A 237 -7.47 -5.44 10.18
C ASN A 237 -7.86 -6.89 9.91
N ARG A 238 -7.25 -7.52 8.91
CA ARG A 238 -7.76 -8.80 8.41
C ARG A 238 -7.86 -9.89 9.48
N HIS A 239 -6.89 -10.00 10.37
CA HIS A 239 -6.96 -10.97 11.46
C HIS A 239 -8.06 -10.64 12.47
N ASN A 240 -8.39 -9.37 12.68
CA ASN A 240 -9.53 -8.95 13.51
C ASN A 240 -10.85 -9.47 12.97
N GLU A 241 -11.00 -9.49 11.64
CA GLU A 241 -12.26 -9.86 10.97
C GLU A 241 -12.50 -11.36 10.83
N ILE A 242 -11.46 -12.19 10.89
CA ILE A 242 -11.53 -13.63 10.57
C ILE A 242 -11.18 -14.55 11.75
N ARG A 243 -10.87 -13.99 12.92
CA ARG A 243 -10.52 -14.79 14.09
C ARG A 243 -11.76 -15.41 14.73
N ASP A 244 -11.60 -16.63 15.24
CA ASP A 244 -12.70 -17.47 15.76
C ASP A 244 -13.35 -16.90 17.05
N ASP A 245 -12.71 -15.97 17.76
CA ASP A 245 -13.19 -15.40 19.02
C ASP A 245 -14.05 -14.13 18.84
N GLY A 246 -14.38 -13.79 17.59
CA GLY A 246 -15.29 -12.68 17.26
C GLY A 246 -14.62 -11.34 17.03
N GLY A 247 -13.28 -11.27 17.13
CA GLY A 247 -12.57 -10.00 16.92
C GLY A 247 -12.67 -9.04 18.10
N LYS A 248 -12.11 -7.86 17.89
CA LYS A 248 -12.31 -6.66 18.71
C LYS A 248 -13.30 -5.77 17.98
N ASP A 249 -14.08 -5.00 18.73
CA ASP A 249 -15.13 -4.14 18.16
C ASP A 249 -14.51 -3.04 17.30
N GLU A 250 -13.41 -2.45 17.77
CA GLU A 250 -12.74 -1.34 17.10
C GLU A 250 -11.65 -1.82 16.12
N PRO A 251 -11.40 -1.10 15.01
CA PRO A 251 -10.31 -1.40 14.08
C PRO A 251 -8.93 -1.40 14.74
N VAL A 252 -7.94 -2.01 14.08
CA VAL A 252 -6.54 -1.97 14.53
C VAL A 252 -6.05 -0.53 14.58
N PRO A 253 -5.59 -0.02 15.74
CA PRO A 253 -5.25 1.38 15.90
C PRO A 253 -3.97 1.77 15.15
N ILE A 254 -4.03 2.91 14.46
CA ILE A 254 -2.96 3.58 13.72
C ILE A 254 -2.72 4.93 14.39
N VAL A 255 -1.81 4.97 15.37
CA VAL A 255 -1.53 6.19 16.13
C VAL A 255 -0.60 7.10 15.34
N LEU A 256 -1.13 8.21 14.82
CA LEU A 256 -0.33 9.20 14.09
C LEU A 256 0.47 10.05 15.08
N ASN A 257 1.73 10.30 14.73
CA ASN A 257 2.65 11.07 15.56
C ASN A 257 3.00 12.40 14.90
N TYR A 258 2.35 13.46 15.37
CA TYR A 258 2.55 14.86 14.99
C TYR A 258 3.28 15.70 16.04
N THR A 259 3.68 15.13 17.18
CA THR A 259 4.44 15.83 18.24
C THR A 259 5.81 16.41 17.81
N GLY A 260 6.27 16.14 16.58
CA GLY A 260 7.54 16.63 16.04
C GLY A 260 8.81 16.00 16.63
N THR A 261 8.70 15.32 17.78
CA THR A 261 9.83 14.74 18.50
C THR A 261 9.82 13.21 18.45
N ARG A 262 10.99 12.60 18.65
CA ARG A 262 11.13 11.13 18.62
C ARG A 262 10.99 10.47 19.98
N ASN A 263 11.18 11.23 21.05
CA ASN A 263 11.24 10.74 22.42
C ASN A 263 10.04 11.32 23.18
N ASN A 264 8.86 10.80 22.92
CA ASN A 264 7.65 11.14 23.65
C ASN A 264 6.69 9.94 23.65
N PRO A 265 5.71 9.89 24.57
CA PRO A 265 4.81 8.75 24.70
C PRO A 265 3.98 8.46 23.45
N VAL A 266 3.60 9.47 22.67
CA VAL A 266 2.85 9.27 21.41
C VAL A 266 3.72 8.63 20.34
N ALA A 267 5.00 8.98 20.29
CA ALA A 267 5.97 8.32 19.43
C ALA A 267 6.12 6.84 19.81
N ASP A 268 6.09 6.49 21.08
CA ASP A 268 6.15 5.10 21.53
C ASP A 268 4.85 4.35 21.22
N ALA A 269 3.68 4.94 21.46
CA ALA A 269 2.38 4.38 21.04
C ALA A 269 2.28 4.18 19.51
N SER A 270 2.83 5.11 18.73
CA SER A 270 2.94 5.01 17.26
C SER A 270 3.89 3.87 16.82
N LEU A 271 4.93 3.57 17.61
CA LEU A 271 5.77 2.40 17.36
C LEU A 271 5.07 1.09 17.73
N GLU A 272 4.33 1.10 18.85
CA GLU A 272 3.58 -0.05 19.33
C GLU A 272 2.45 -0.40 18.36
N SER A 273 1.66 0.57 17.89
CA SER A 273 0.67 0.35 16.81
C SER A 273 1.31 -0.21 15.54
N PHE A 274 2.48 0.28 15.13
CA PHE A 274 3.22 -0.29 13.99
C PHE A 274 3.60 -1.77 14.22
N ARG A 275 3.92 -2.15 15.46
CA ARG A 275 4.20 -3.54 15.83
C ARG A 275 2.92 -4.37 15.86
N VAL A 276 1.83 -3.85 16.41
CA VAL A 276 0.51 -4.49 16.45
C VAL A 276 0.04 -4.80 15.04
N VAL A 277 0.07 -3.83 14.11
CA VAL A 277 -0.26 -4.07 12.69
C VAL A 277 0.61 -5.18 12.11
N GLY A 278 1.91 -5.18 12.42
CA GLY A 278 2.81 -6.25 11.99
C GLY A 278 2.39 -7.63 12.51
N SER A 279 2.04 -7.72 13.79
CA SER A 279 1.55 -8.95 14.44
C SER A 279 0.22 -9.42 13.86
N GLU A 280 -0.74 -8.52 13.63
CA GLU A 280 -2.03 -8.86 13.06
C GLU A 280 -1.91 -9.45 11.65
N ILE A 281 -1.06 -8.86 10.80
CA ILE A 281 -0.77 -9.41 9.47
C ILE A 281 -0.15 -10.82 9.56
N GLN A 282 0.77 -11.04 10.50
CA GLN A 282 1.36 -12.36 10.72
C GLN A 282 0.31 -13.37 11.20
N LEU A 283 -0.60 -12.97 12.10
CA LEU A 283 -1.66 -13.83 12.62
C LEU A 283 -2.68 -14.20 11.53
N ALA A 284 -3.09 -13.24 10.68
CA ALA A 284 -3.91 -13.52 9.50
C ALA A 284 -3.23 -14.52 8.56
N THR A 285 -1.93 -14.32 8.30
CA THR A 285 -1.14 -15.22 7.47
C THR A 285 -1.03 -16.62 8.08
N ARG A 286 -0.92 -16.74 9.41
CA ARG A 286 -0.91 -18.02 10.12
C ARG A 286 -2.21 -18.81 9.94
N LEU A 287 -3.36 -18.12 9.90
CA LEU A 287 -4.64 -18.76 9.54
C LEU A 287 -4.62 -19.24 8.08
N GLY A 288 -4.02 -18.47 7.18
CA GLY A 288 -3.73 -18.88 5.80
C GLY A 288 -2.88 -20.16 5.74
N VAL A 289 -1.77 -20.21 6.49
CA VAL A 289 -0.90 -21.39 6.56
C VAL A 289 -1.67 -22.60 7.08
N LYS A 290 -2.48 -22.44 8.14
CA LYS A 290 -3.35 -23.50 8.65
C LYS A 290 -4.26 -24.05 7.55
N HIS A 291 -4.91 -23.19 6.79
CA HIS A 291 -5.80 -23.59 5.70
C HIS A 291 -5.07 -24.34 4.59
N VAL A 292 -3.94 -23.82 4.13
CA VAL A 292 -3.13 -24.46 3.07
C VAL A 292 -2.61 -25.83 3.50
N LEU A 293 -2.12 -25.95 4.73
CA LEU A 293 -1.62 -27.23 5.25
C LEU A 293 -2.75 -28.25 5.45
N ASP A 294 -3.97 -27.82 5.81
CA ASP A 294 -5.15 -28.69 5.89
C ASP A 294 -5.50 -29.23 4.49
N LEU A 295 -5.58 -28.35 3.48
CA LEU A 295 -5.85 -28.74 2.09
C LEU A 295 -4.81 -29.70 1.50
N GLN A 296 -3.55 -29.59 1.94
CA GLN A 296 -2.47 -30.48 1.52
C GLN A 296 -2.44 -31.81 2.30
N GLY A 297 -3.37 -32.03 3.24
CA GLY A 297 -3.51 -33.28 3.99
C GLY A 297 -2.59 -33.41 5.22
N TYR A 298 -1.87 -32.35 5.60
CA TYR A 298 -0.95 -32.39 6.75
C TYR A 298 -1.64 -32.47 8.11
N LYS A 299 -2.95 -32.29 8.16
CA LYS A 299 -3.75 -32.41 9.38
C LYS A 299 -3.78 -33.83 9.94
N ASP A 300 -3.68 -34.82 9.05
CA ASP A 300 -3.74 -36.23 9.43
C ASP A 300 -2.37 -36.82 9.78
N TYR A 301 -1.30 -36.01 9.74
CA TYR A 301 0.06 -36.44 10.05
C TYR A 301 0.25 -36.67 11.55
N SER A 302 0.86 -37.78 11.91
CA SER A 302 1.40 -38.01 13.26
C SER A 302 2.69 -37.22 13.48
N GLU A 303 3.16 -37.12 14.73
CA GLU A 303 4.44 -36.46 15.01
C GLU A 303 5.61 -37.18 14.34
N GLU A 304 5.56 -38.51 14.21
CA GLU A 304 6.57 -39.30 13.50
C GLU A 304 6.55 -39.00 12.00
N ASP A 305 5.38 -38.80 11.40
CA ASP A 305 5.25 -38.41 9.99
C ASP A 305 5.89 -37.04 9.75
N VAL A 306 5.59 -36.06 10.60
CA VAL A 306 6.18 -34.72 10.48
C VAL A 306 7.70 -34.77 10.64
N LEU A 307 8.22 -35.45 11.65
CA LEU A 307 9.67 -35.54 11.87
C LEU A 307 10.39 -36.23 10.71
N ARG A 308 9.78 -37.27 10.13
CA ARG A 308 10.29 -37.96 8.95
C ARG A 308 10.33 -37.05 7.72
N GLU A 309 9.31 -36.22 7.49
CA GLU A 309 9.33 -35.23 6.41
C GLU A 309 10.37 -34.12 6.62
N ILE A 310 10.65 -33.74 7.88
CA ILE A 310 11.74 -32.83 8.23
C ILE A 310 13.09 -33.48 7.91
N GLU A 311 13.33 -34.71 8.36
CA GLU A 311 14.57 -35.47 8.13
C GLU A 311 14.82 -35.70 6.63
N ASN A 312 13.77 -35.99 5.86
CA ASN A 312 13.86 -36.18 4.41
C ASN A 312 14.05 -34.88 3.62
N HIS A 313 14.13 -33.74 4.29
CA HIS A 313 14.24 -32.43 3.68
C HIS A 313 13.08 -32.10 2.69
N ASN A 314 11.85 -32.47 3.05
CA ASN A 314 10.69 -32.30 2.16
C ASN A 314 9.89 -31.01 2.39
N PHE A 315 10.10 -30.29 3.50
CA PHE A 315 9.27 -29.12 3.88
C PHE A 315 9.80 -27.75 3.42
N LEU A 316 11.12 -27.62 3.30
CA LEU A 316 11.81 -26.36 3.02
C LEU A 316 12.48 -26.45 1.65
N GLU A 317 12.05 -25.61 0.71
CA GLU A 317 12.84 -25.34 -0.49
C GLU A 317 13.85 -24.24 -0.14
N LEU A 318 15.13 -24.60 -0.10
CA LEU A 318 16.21 -23.73 0.35
C LEU A 318 17.00 -23.23 -0.85
N ASN A 319 17.15 -21.90 -0.99
CA ASN A 319 18.07 -21.31 -1.96
C ASN A 319 19.51 -21.35 -1.42
N ARG A 320 20.03 -22.55 -1.19
CA ARG A 320 21.38 -22.79 -0.65
C ARG A 320 22.10 -23.87 -1.44
N ASN A 321 23.35 -23.60 -1.78
CA ASN A 321 24.18 -24.53 -2.56
C ASN A 321 25.10 -25.40 -1.69
N LYS A 322 25.11 -25.19 -0.36
CA LYS A 322 25.99 -25.91 0.57
C LYS A 322 25.17 -26.83 1.49
N GLU A 323 25.50 -28.12 1.50
CA GLU A 323 24.79 -29.15 2.27
C GLU A 323 24.80 -28.88 3.78
N ASP A 324 25.93 -28.47 4.35
CA ASP A 324 26.06 -28.12 5.78
C ASP A 324 25.10 -27.01 6.22
N LYS A 325 24.79 -26.08 5.29
CA LYS A 325 23.87 -24.98 5.52
C LYS A 325 22.42 -25.38 5.34
N ILE A 326 22.14 -26.41 4.55
CA ILE A 326 20.80 -26.99 4.39
C ILE A 326 20.45 -27.75 5.66
N GLU A 327 21.35 -28.61 6.14
CA GLU A 327 21.18 -29.40 7.36
C GLU A 327 20.93 -28.50 8.58
N GLN A 328 21.73 -27.43 8.76
CA GLN A 328 21.52 -26.44 9.82
C GLN A 328 20.14 -25.76 9.80
N ASP A 329 19.55 -25.53 8.62
CA ASP A 329 18.22 -24.90 8.52
C ASP A 329 17.11 -25.92 8.84
N TYR A 330 17.29 -27.20 8.47
CA TYR A 330 16.36 -28.28 8.84
C TYR A 330 16.43 -28.66 10.32
N GLU A 331 17.62 -28.75 10.91
CA GLU A 331 17.78 -28.88 12.37
C GLU A 331 17.07 -27.73 13.10
N LYS A 332 17.17 -26.51 12.55
CA LYS A 332 16.50 -25.36 13.15
C LYS A 332 14.98 -25.46 13.03
N PHE A 333 14.47 -25.93 11.90
CA PHE A 333 13.04 -26.15 11.72
C PHE A 333 12.51 -27.24 12.67
N GLU A 334 13.24 -28.34 12.83
CA GLU A 334 12.91 -29.38 13.81
C GLU A 334 12.84 -28.81 15.24
N GLN A 335 13.83 -28.00 15.64
CA GLN A 335 13.84 -27.34 16.94
C GLN A 335 12.62 -26.44 17.13
N VAL A 336 12.25 -25.66 16.11
CA VAL A 336 11.05 -24.81 16.15
C VAL A 336 9.80 -25.68 16.31
N PHE A 337 9.64 -26.75 15.52
CA PHE A 337 8.50 -27.66 15.61
C PHE A 337 8.37 -28.35 16.97
N ARG A 338 9.48 -28.76 17.57
CA ARG A 338 9.49 -29.35 18.92
C ARG A 338 9.19 -28.33 20.02
N ALA A 339 9.61 -27.08 19.83
CA ALA A 339 9.41 -25.98 20.76
C ALA A 339 8.01 -25.35 20.67
N SER A 340 7.38 -25.37 19.49
CA SER A 340 5.98 -24.98 19.31
C SER A 340 5.11 -25.88 20.18
N ARG A 341 4.62 -25.34 21.30
CA ARG A 341 3.71 -26.01 22.23
C ARG A 341 2.74 -24.97 22.76
N ASP A 342 1.53 -24.91 22.21
CA ASP A 342 0.43 -24.19 22.82
C ASP A 342 -0.26 -25.11 23.85
N PRO A 343 -0.24 -24.80 25.16
CA PRO A 343 -0.89 -25.61 26.18
C PRO A 343 -2.38 -25.85 25.94
N LYS A 344 -3.07 -24.98 25.20
CA LYS A 344 -4.50 -25.05 24.90
C LYS A 344 -4.82 -25.74 23.57
N LYS A 345 -3.87 -25.80 22.63
CA LYS A 345 -4.05 -26.33 21.26
C LYS A 345 -2.94 -27.31 20.84
N ASN A 346 -2.41 -28.10 21.79
CA ASN A 346 -1.22 -28.94 21.60
C ASN A 346 -1.47 -30.19 20.72
N THR A 347 -1.87 -30.00 19.46
CA THR A 347 -1.93 -31.06 18.44
C THR A 347 -0.71 -30.98 17.53
N THR A 348 -0.31 -32.10 16.95
CA THR A 348 0.79 -32.15 15.94
C THR A 348 0.57 -31.13 14.83
N PHE A 349 -0.66 -31.04 14.31
CA PHE A 349 -1.00 -30.12 13.23
C PHE A 349 -0.82 -28.65 13.63
N HIS A 350 -1.31 -28.24 14.81
CA HIS A 350 -1.12 -26.87 15.29
C HIS A 350 0.37 -26.53 15.48
N ARG A 351 1.16 -27.46 16.01
CA ARG A 351 2.61 -27.28 16.14
C ARG A 351 3.30 -27.11 14.79
N LEU A 352 2.86 -27.85 13.78
CA LEU A 352 3.37 -27.73 12.41
C LEU A 352 3.00 -26.37 11.79
N VAL A 353 1.75 -25.91 11.95
CA VAL A 353 1.30 -24.58 11.50
C VAL A 353 2.16 -23.47 12.11
N ASP A 354 2.37 -23.52 13.44
CA ASP A 354 3.20 -22.54 14.14
C ASP A 354 4.64 -22.59 13.64
N ALA A 355 5.20 -23.79 13.47
CA ALA A 355 6.56 -23.95 12.99
C ALA A 355 6.76 -23.39 11.58
N VAL A 356 5.88 -23.74 10.64
CA VAL A 356 5.92 -23.25 9.26
C VAL A 356 5.77 -21.72 9.22
N SER A 357 4.81 -21.17 9.97
CA SER A 357 4.58 -19.73 10.04
C SER A 357 5.80 -19.00 10.61
N ASN A 358 6.36 -19.49 11.72
CA ASN A 358 7.54 -18.90 12.34
C ASN A 358 8.76 -19.00 11.42
N VAL A 359 8.89 -20.10 10.66
CA VAL A 359 9.96 -20.24 9.68
C VAL A 359 9.83 -19.21 8.54
N ILE A 360 8.64 -19.04 7.98
CA ILE A 360 8.36 -18.02 6.97
C ILE A 360 8.71 -16.62 7.50
N HIS A 361 8.35 -16.31 8.75
CA HIS A 361 8.55 -14.98 9.31
C HIS A 361 9.99 -14.70 9.79
N ASP A 362 10.50 -15.54 10.69
CA ASP A 362 11.76 -15.29 11.40
C ASP A 362 13.00 -15.58 10.54
N PHE A 363 12.84 -16.39 9.50
CA PHE A 363 13.93 -16.82 8.64
C PHE A 363 13.72 -16.45 7.18
N SER A 364 12.80 -15.53 6.89
CA SER A 364 12.49 -15.04 5.54
C SER A 364 13.72 -14.79 4.65
N ASN A 365 14.76 -14.14 5.19
CA ASN A 365 16.02 -13.87 4.48
C ASN A 365 16.81 -15.14 4.09
N ARG A 366 16.57 -16.28 4.73
CA ARG A 366 17.21 -17.57 4.40
C ARG A 366 16.45 -18.33 3.32
N PHE A 367 15.15 -18.07 3.19
CA PHE A 367 14.24 -18.78 2.30
C PHE A 367 13.87 -17.96 1.05
N ASP A 368 14.47 -16.77 0.88
CA ASP A 368 14.12 -15.79 -0.15
C ASP A 368 12.61 -15.49 -0.25
N THR A 369 11.90 -15.67 0.87
CA THR A 369 10.47 -15.38 0.98
C THR A 369 10.29 -13.93 1.42
N TYR A 370 9.49 -13.14 0.71
CA TYR A 370 8.94 -11.90 1.28
C TYR A 370 7.65 -12.23 2.02
N THR A 371 7.54 -11.79 3.26
CA THR A 371 6.37 -12.03 4.11
C THR A 371 5.30 -10.96 3.85
N PRO A 372 4.00 -11.27 4.03
CA PRO A 372 2.93 -10.28 3.99
C PRO A 372 3.20 -9.05 4.86
N GLN A 373 3.73 -9.26 6.06
CA GLN A 373 4.17 -8.19 6.95
C GLN A 373 5.24 -7.32 6.29
N SER A 374 6.31 -7.92 5.74
CA SER A 374 7.40 -7.18 5.11
C SER A 374 6.92 -6.39 3.87
N THR A 375 5.98 -6.96 3.11
CA THR A 375 5.34 -6.31 1.96
C THR A 375 4.54 -5.10 2.41
N ALA A 376 3.62 -5.26 3.35
CA ALA A 376 2.78 -4.17 3.87
C ALA A 376 3.62 -3.05 4.48
N GLN A 377 4.58 -3.38 5.35
CA GLN A 377 5.45 -2.38 5.99
C GLN A 377 6.35 -1.69 4.98
N THR A 378 6.87 -2.41 3.98
CA THR A 378 7.70 -1.82 2.92
C THR A 378 6.90 -0.89 2.04
N PHE A 379 5.71 -1.33 1.65
CA PHE A 379 4.77 -0.53 0.89
C PHE A 379 4.39 0.75 1.65
N ALA A 380 4.03 0.65 2.94
CA ALA A 380 3.58 1.80 3.74
C ALA A 380 4.62 2.94 3.81
N TRP A 381 5.92 2.64 3.99
CA TRP A 381 6.93 3.72 4.00
C TRP A 381 7.22 4.29 2.59
N ARG A 382 7.01 3.51 1.53
CA ARG A 382 7.13 4.00 0.13
C ARG A 382 5.92 4.83 -0.28
N ALA A 383 4.74 4.42 0.14
CA ALA A 383 3.49 5.14 -0.09
C ALA A 383 3.46 6.49 0.64
N GLY A 384 4.20 6.60 1.75
CA GLY A 384 4.33 7.83 2.54
C GLY A 384 3.55 7.78 3.85
N ILE A 385 3.03 6.62 4.26
CA ILE A 385 2.28 6.40 5.51
C ILE A 385 3.23 6.43 6.73
N LEU A 386 4.43 5.85 6.57
CA LEU A 386 5.40 5.66 7.65
C LEU A 386 6.65 6.53 7.50
N LYS A 387 7.17 7.02 8.63
CA LYS A 387 8.46 7.71 8.76
C LYS A 387 9.36 7.05 9.81
N PRO A 388 10.70 7.24 9.72
CA PRO A 388 11.44 7.74 8.56
C PRO A 388 11.38 6.74 7.38
N ARG A 389 11.59 7.20 6.14
CA ARG A 389 11.70 6.32 4.96
C ARG A 389 12.95 5.41 5.03
N GLY A 390 12.96 4.31 4.29
CA GLY A 390 14.09 3.36 4.23
C GLY A 390 14.19 2.43 5.45
N ASN A 391 15.20 1.57 5.56
CA ASN A 391 15.20 0.44 6.51
C ASN A 391 15.52 0.83 7.97
N ARG A 392 14.52 1.30 8.74
CA ARG A 392 14.65 1.75 10.14
C ARG A 392 13.45 1.33 11.00
N ALA A 393 13.13 0.03 11.01
CA ALA A 393 11.95 -0.56 11.67
C ALA A 393 11.77 -0.12 13.13
N ASN A 394 12.84 -0.12 13.94
CA ASN A 394 12.78 0.22 15.38
C ASN A 394 12.47 1.70 15.69
N LYS A 395 12.36 2.54 14.65
CA LYS A 395 12.07 3.98 14.76
C LYS A 395 10.87 4.37 13.90
N ARG A 396 10.07 3.40 13.46
CA ARG A 396 8.88 3.62 12.63
C ARG A 396 7.80 4.33 13.41
N ARG A 397 7.18 5.31 12.76
CA ARG A 397 6.07 6.10 13.28
C ARG A 397 5.10 6.32 12.12
N TYR A 398 3.81 6.29 12.41
CA TYR A 398 2.81 6.77 11.47
C TYR A 398 2.87 8.29 11.44
N ARG A 399 3.23 8.82 10.27
CA ARG A 399 3.24 10.26 10.00
C ARG A 399 3.07 10.40 8.49
N PRO A 400 1.82 10.30 8.02
CA PRO A 400 1.50 10.41 6.61
C PRO A 400 2.11 11.66 5.99
N ASP A 401 2.69 11.51 4.80
CA ASP A 401 3.06 12.66 3.96
C ASP A 401 1.79 13.49 3.64
N PRO A 402 1.90 14.80 3.39
CA PRO A 402 0.74 15.63 3.05
C PRO A 402 -0.10 15.05 1.90
N GLU A 403 0.55 14.53 0.86
CA GLU A 403 -0.11 13.87 -0.29
C GLU A 403 -0.82 12.54 0.05
N MET A 404 -0.53 11.97 1.22
CA MET A 404 -1.21 10.78 1.75
C MET A 404 -2.30 11.16 2.76
N LEU A 405 -2.03 12.16 3.63
CA LEU A 405 -3.01 12.65 4.59
C LEU A 405 -4.24 13.25 3.87
N GLU A 406 -4.01 14.09 2.87
CA GLU A 406 -5.06 14.77 2.12
C GLU A 406 -6.20 13.83 1.67
N PRO A 407 -5.95 12.78 0.87
CA PRO A 407 -7.04 11.93 0.41
C PRO A 407 -7.69 11.09 1.53
N ILE A 408 -7.01 10.88 2.67
CA ILE A 408 -7.64 10.26 3.85
C ILE A 408 -8.68 11.21 4.44
N LEU A 409 -8.35 12.51 4.56
CA LEU A 409 -9.31 13.52 5.04
C LEU A 409 -10.51 13.68 4.09
N LEU A 410 -10.23 13.74 2.78
CA LEU A 410 -11.26 13.88 1.74
C LEU A 410 -12.13 12.64 1.58
N SER A 411 -11.74 11.50 2.14
CA SER A 411 -12.59 10.30 2.20
C SER A 411 -13.65 10.35 3.30
N VAL A 412 -13.58 11.34 4.20
CA VAL A 412 -14.47 11.50 5.34
C VAL A 412 -15.30 12.78 5.24
N ILE A 413 -14.67 13.88 4.79
CA ILE A 413 -15.30 15.19 4.76
C ILE A 413 -16.05 15.35 3.44
N GLU A 414 -17.36 15.57 3.46
CA GLU A 414 -18.13 15.88 2.25
C GLU A 414 -17.84 17.30 1.74
N PRO A 415 -17.82 17.55 0.41
CA PRO A 415 -17.71 18.92 -0.10
C PRO A 415 -18.79 19.86 0.42
N GLY A 416 -18.42 21.11 0.68
CA GLY A 416 -19.36 22.13 1.18
C GLY A 416 -19.82 21.91 2.62
N THR A 417 -19.37 20.84 3.27
CA THR A 417 -19.63 20.58 4.69
C THR A 417 -18.48 21.07 5.56
N SER A 418 -18.80 21.26 6.84
CA SER A 418 -17.85 21.63 7.86
C SER A 418 -18.11 20.80 9.11
N MET A 419 -17.05 20.33 9.76
CA MET A 419 -17.12 19.62 11.03
C MET A 419 -16.03 20.09 11.97
N SER A 420 -16.17 19.84 13.26
CA SER A 420 -15.08 20.13 14.18
C SER A 420 -13.90 19.17 13.93
N LEU A 421 -12.69 19.60 14.28
CA LEU A 421 -11.52 18.70 14.23
C LEU A 421 -11.71 17.47 15.15
N GLN A 422 -12.50 17.59 16.21
CA GLN A 422 -12.83 16.48 17.10
C GLN A 422 -13.74 15.46 16.42
N ASP A 423 -14.78 15.92 15.71
CA ASP A 423 -15.66 15.02 14.94
C ASP A 423 -14.89 14.31 13.83
N LEU A 424 -13.98 15.03 13.16
CA LEU A 424 -13.08 14.43 12.17
C LEU A 424 -12.17 13.36 12.79
N SER A 425 -11.62 13.62 13.99
CA SER A 425 -10.82 12.62 14.70
C SER A 425 -11.64 11.37 15.03
N GLU A 426 -12.91 11.53 15.40
CA GLU A 426 -13.81 10.42 15.70
C GLU A 426 -14.11 9.58 14.45
N GLU A 427 -14.49 10.22 13.34
CA GLU A 427 -14.72 9.53 12.07
C GLU A 427 -13.47 8.77 11.57
N LEU A 428 -12.29 9.39 11.69
CA LEU A 428 -11.04 8.72 11.32
C LEU A 428 -10.73 7.51 12.22
N ARG A 429 -11.12 7.56 13.49
CA ARG A 429 -10.96 6.49 14.47
C ARG A 429 -11.90 5.33 14.15
N GLU A 430 -13.19 5.61 13.99
CA GLU A 430 -14.23 4.60 13.75
C GLU A 430 -14.03 3.90 12.41
N ARG A 431 -13.78 4.66 11.33
CA ARG A 431 -13.66 4.09 9.97
C ARG A 431 -12.34 3.36 9.73
N TYR A 432 -11.22 3.92 10.22
CA TYR A 432 -9.87 3.47 9.83
C TYR A 432 -8.96 3.10 10.99
N GLY A 433 -9.42 3.23 12.24
CA GLY A 433 -8.59 3.06 13.42
C GLY A 433 -7.54 4.17 13.59
N ILE A 434 -7.65 5.30 12.90
CA ILE A 434 -6.67 6.39 13.00
C ILE A 434 -6.86 7.12 14.33
N ILE A 435 -5.80 7.20 15.13
CA ILE A 435 -5.80 7.89 16.43
C ILE A 435 -4.83 9.05 16.38
N VAL A 436 -5.34 10.26 16.64
CA VAL A 436 -4.57 11.51 16.66
C VAL A 436 -4.69 12.27 17.99
N GLY A 437 -5.61 11.89 18.87
CA GLY A 437 -6.06 12.70 19.99
C GLY A 437 -7.37 13.42 19.68
N GLY A 438 -8.00 13.95 20.72
CA GLY A 438 -9.21 14.76 20.64
C GLY A 438 -10.49 13.97 20.93
N THR A 439 -10.43 12.64 21.09
CA THR A 439 -11.63 11.82 21.39
C THR A 439 -11.58 11.25 22.81
N GLU A 440 -12.74 10.97 23.41
CA GLU A 440 -12.81 10.35 24.75
C GLU A 440 -12.43 8.86 24.69
N GLN A 441 -12.60 8.24 23.52
CA GLN A 441 -12.49 6.81 23.27
C GLN A 441 -11.07 6.38 22.86
N ASP A 442 -10.19 7.32 22.49
CA ASP A 442 -8.80 7.03 22.09
C ASP A 442 -8.09 6.11 23.11
N ARG A 443 -8.26 6.37 24.41
CA ARG A 443 -7.58 5.59 25.45
C ARG A 443 -8.15 4.18 25.62
N SER A 444 -9.47 4.02 25.55
CA SER A 444 -10.10 2.70 25.62
C SER A 444 -9.72 1.86 24.40
N HIS A 445 -9.73 2.49 23.21
CA HIS A 445 -9.33 1.86 21.96
C HIS A 445 -7.87 1.37 22.03
N LEU A 446 -6.92 2.22 22.46
CA LEU A 446 -5.53 1.79 22.66
C LEU A 446 -5.38 0.67 23.69
N THR A 447 -6.14 0.74 24.79
CA THR A 447 -6.08 -0.26 25.87
C THR A 447 -6.59 -1.62 25.41
N GLU A 448 -7.66 -1.67 24.62
CA GLU A 448 -8.18 -2.91 24.03
C GLU A 448 -7.13 -3.60 23.16
N TRP A 449 -6.24 -2.83 22.53
CA TRP A 449 -5.14 -3.31 21.69
C TRP A 449 -3.81 -3.48 22.41
N ASP A 450 -3.79 -3.42 23.74
CA ASP A 450 -2.59 -3.52 24.58
C ASP A 450 -1.51 -2.48 24.24
N ILE A 451 -1.90 -1.34 23.65
CA ILE A 451 -0.99 -0.23 23.33
C ILE A 451 -0.95 0.73 24.51
N ARG A 452 0.25 1.00 25.00
CA ARG A 452 0.45 1.81 26.20
C ARG A 452 0.77 3.24 25.81
N LEU A 453 -0.13 4.16 26.18
CA LEU A 453 0.18 5.58 26.18
C LEU A 453 0.71 6.00 27.56
N GLY A 454 2.02 6.18 27.66
CA GLY A 454 2.65 6.70 28.88
C GLY A 454 2.32 8.17 29.15
N ALA A 455 2.57 8.62 30.38
CA ALA A 455 2.64 10.05 30.70
C ALA A 455 4.03 10.60 30.32
N SER A 456 4.11 11.88 29.97
CA SER A 456 5.40 12.57 29.83
C SER A 456 5.76 13.32 31.12
N ALA A 457 7.02 13.73 31.26
CA ALA A 457 7.44 14.53 32.42
C ALA A 457 6.80 15.95 32.46
N SER A 458 6.28 16.43 31.32
CA SER A 458 5.73 17.79 31.14
C SER A 458 4.22 17.83 30.91
N GLU A 459 3.60 16.74 30.48
CA GLU A 459 2.18 16.67 30.10
C GLU A 459 1.56 15.35 30.55
N SER A 460 0.38 15.45 31.18
CA SER A 460 -0.42 14.31 31.61
C SER A 460 -1.07 13.56 30.44
N ASP A 461 -1.35 14.26 29.34
CA ASP A 461 -1.95 13.67 28.13
C ASP A 461 -1.32 14.22 26.83
N PRO A 462 -0.17 13.71 26.41
CA PRO A 462 0.50 14.21 25.20
C PRO A 462 -0.26 13.88 23.90
N LEU A 463 -1.21 12.94 23.94
CA LEU A 463 -2.04 12.61 22.78
C LEU A 463 -3.10 13.69 22.56
N ASN A 464 -3.86 14.04 23.59
CA ASN A 464 -4.91 15.06 23.53
C ASN A 464 -4.39 16.51 23.52
N ASN A 465 -3.09 16.72 23.74
CA ASN A 465 -2.46 18.03 23.72
C ASN A 465 -1.53 18.17 22.51
N GLN A 466 -0.23 17.93 22.71
CA GLN A 466 0.79 18.20 21.69
C GLN A 466 0.54 17.48 20.36
N ASN A 467 0.04 16.25 20.39
CA ASN A 467 -0.22 15.50 19.16
C ASN A 467 -1.44 16.02 18.40
N TYR A 468 -2.54 16.28 19.10
CA TYR A 468 -3.75 16.85 18.52
C TYR A 468 -3.49 18.23 17.91
N GLU A 469 -2.73 19.10 18.59
CA GLU A 469 -2.29 20.39 18.05
C GLU A 469 -1.39 20.24 16.82
N GLY A 470 -0.46 19.27 16.83
CA GLY A 470 0.37 18.99 15.66
C GLY A 470 -0.44 18.43 14.48
N PHE A 471 -1.52 17.69 14.76
CA PHE A 471 -2.45 17.22 13.74
C PHE A 471 -3.26 18.38 13.17
N LYS A 472 -3.78 19.27 14.02
CA LYS A 472 -4.41 20.54 13.62
C LYS A 472 -3.52 21.32 12.66
N GLU A 473 -2.26 21.56 13.03
CA GLU A 473 -1.30 22.26 12.17
C GLU A 473 -1.11 21.57 10.81
N ALA A 474 -1.12 20.22 10.78
CA ALA A 474 -1.00 19.46 9.53
C ALA A 474 -2.24 19.62 8.64
N VAL A 475 -3.45 19.61 9.21
CA VAL A 475 -4.70 19.84 8.48
C VAL A 475 -4.79 21.29 7.99
N SER A 476 -4.46 22.27 8.84
CA SER A 476 -4.39 23.68 8.44
C SER A 476 -3.36 23.93 7.34
N SER A 477 -2.21 23.24 7.38
CA SER A 477 -1.19 23.33 6.34
C SER A 477 -1.63 22.76 4.98
N LEU A 478 -2.63 21.87 4.98
CA LEU A 478 -3.29 21.40 3.76
C LEU A 478 -4.34 22.38 3.23
N GLY A 479 -4.69 23.41 4.01
CA GLY A 479 -5.71 24.40 3.67
C GLY A 479 -7.13 24.03 4.13
N TYR A 480 -7.30 22.96 4.90
CA TYR A 480 -8.64 22.46 5.26
C TYR A 480 -9.14 22.86 6.65
N ALA A 481 -8.33 23.50 7.49
CA ALA A 481 -8.72 23.85 8.86
C ALA A 481 -8.45 25.30 9.22
N GLU A 482 -9.44 25.93 9.85
CA GLU A 482 -9.39 27.30 10.39
C GLU A 482 -9.76 27.30 11.88
N GLU A 483 -9.04 28.11 12.66
CA GLU A 483 -9.27 28.26 14.10
C GLU A 483 -10.13 29.50 14.37
N TYR A 484 -11.23 29.32 15.09
CA TYR A 484 -12.18 30.38 15.43
C TYR A 484 -11.87 30.98 16.80
N ALA A 485 -12.48 32.14 17.07
CA ALA A 485 -12.19 32.94 18.27
C ALA A 485 -12.55 32.25 19.60
N ASP A 486 -13.38 31.21 19.56
CA ASP A 486 -13.76 30.36 20.69
C ASP A 486 -12.79 29.19 20.93
N GLY A 487 -11.73 29.08 20.13
CA GLY A 487 -10.74 28.00 20.19
C GLY A 487 -11.18 26.72 19.50
N VAL A 488 -12.35 26.72 18.84
CA VAL A 488 -12.82 25.60 18.03
C VAL A 488 -12.11 25.63 16.69
N THR A 489 -11.56 24.48 16.28
CA THR A 489 -11.04 24.29 14.92
C THR A 489 -12.10 23.63 14.08
N ILE A 490 -12.49 24.29 12.99
CA ILE A 490 -13.40 23.73 12.01
C ILE A 490 -12.59 23.27 10.80
N VAL A 491 -12.91 22.07 10.34
CA VAL A 491 -12.38 21.51 9.10
C VAL A 491 -13.46 21.60 8.03
N SER A 492 -13.11 22.14 6.86
CA SER A 492 -14.04 22.28 5.74
C SER A 492 -13.30 22.17 4.40
N VAL A 493 -14.03 21.73 3.38
CA VAL A 493 -13.55 21.71 2.00
C VAL A 493 -14.51 22.58 1.16
N PRO A 494 -14.04 23.72 0.62
CA PRO A 494 -14.89 24.62 -0.17
C PRO A 494 -15.48 23.91 -1.40
N GLU A 495 -16.75 24.17 -1.74
CA GLU A 495 -17.34 23.68 -3.01
C GLU A 495 -16.58 24.20 -4.24
N GLU A 496 -15.96 25.38 -4.14
CA GLU A 496 -15.25 26.04 -5.26
C GLU A 496 -13.89 25.40 -5.62
N GLU A 497 -13.42 24.38 -4.88
CA GLU A 497 -12.18 23.64 -5.23
C GLU A 497 -12.40 22.41 -6.13
N ILE A 498 -13.66 22.04 -6.37
CA ILE A 498 -14.08 20.98 -7.30
C ILE A 498 -14.17 21.61 -8.69
#